data_AF-A0A3M1IPB7-F1
#
_entry.id   AF-A0A3M1IPB7-F1
#
_cell.length_a   1.000
_cell.length_b   1.000
_cell.length_c   1.000
_cell.angle_alpha   90.00
_cell.angle_beta   90.00
_cell.angle_gamma   90.00
#
_symmetry.space_group_name_H-M   'P 1'
#
loop_
_entity.id
_entity.type
_entity.pdbx_description
1 polymer ?
#
loop_
_entity_poly.entity_id
_entity_poly.type
_entity_poly.pdbx_seq_one_letter_code
_entity_poly.pdbx_strand_id
1 'polypeptide(L)'
;LSLKNGYGFIKFPPNNLFFHYTSVVDLDFNDLLVGDLVGFVLDKNEDGQFIATNVQLLEEVPLVAAEDPEPEVEPEGKLADNEE
;
A
#
# COMPACT_ATOMS: atom_id res chain seq x y z
N LEU A 1 -4.35 -7.11 -33.39
CA LEU A 1 -3.99 -6.17 -32.31
C LEU A 1 -3.65 -7.00 -31.07
N SER A 2 -2.37 -7.13 -30.72
CA SER A 2 -1.90 -7.93 -29.59
C SER A 2 -2.07 -7.15 -28.28
N LEU A 3 -3.29 -7.15 -27.76
CA LEU A 3 -3.71 -6.43 -26.55
C LEU A 3 -3.25 -7.11 -25.23
N LYS A 4 -2.12 -7.84 -25.24
CA LYS A 4 -2.03 -9.08 -24.45
C LYS A 4 -1.05 -9.18 -23.30
N ASN A 5 -0.27 -8.15 -22.96
CA ASN A 5 0.89 -8.46 -22.11
C ASN A 5 1.01 -7.74 -20.76
N GLY A 6 0.12 -6.80 -20.41
CA GLY A 6 -0.08 -6.30 -19.03
C GLY A 6 1.13 -6.39 -18.11
N TYR A 7 2.29 -5.88 -18.51
CA TYR A 7 3.52 -6.00 -17.73
C TYR A 7 4.02 -4.62 -17.38
N GLY A 8 4.77 -4.56 -16.29
CA GLY A 8 5.43 -3.34 -15.86
C GLY A 8 6.89 -3.59 -15.50
N PHE A 9 7.59 -2.48 -15.26
CA PHE A 9 8.96 -2.49 -14.79
C PHE A 9 9.07 -1.59 -13.57
N ILE A 10 9.64 -2.12 -12.49
CA ILE A 10 9.96 -1.35 -11.29
C ILE A 10 11.41 -0.90 -11.38
N LYS A 11 11.64 0.40 -11.22
CA LYS A 11 12.99 0.98 -11.17
C LYS A 11 13.67 0.55 -9.88
N PHE A 12 14.58 -0.41 -9.98
CA PHE A 12 15.37 -0.90 -8.85
C PHE A 12 16.86 -0.94 -9.26
N PRO A 13 17.73 -0.08 -8.73
CA PRO A 13 19.15 -0.13 -9.08
C PRO A 13 19.81 -1.40 -8.51
N PRO A 14 20.70 -2.09 -9.26
CA PRO A 14 21.25 -1.72 -10.57
C PRO A 14 20.47 -2.23 -11.79
N ASN A 15 19.44 -3.08 -11.63
CA ASN A 15 18.66 -3.64 -12.72
C ASN A 15 17.16 -3.54 -12.45
N ASN A 16 16.41 -2.97 -13.39
CA ASN A 16 14.96 -2.88 -13.30
C ASN A 16 14.33 -4.27 -13.18
N LEU A 17 13.32 -4.38 -12.32
CA LEU A 17 12.62 -5.63 -12.08
C LEU A 17 11.40 -5.71 -12.98
N PHE A 18 11.24 -6.87 -13.62
CA PHE A 18 10.06 -7.18 -14.41
C PHE A 18 8.95 -7.73 -13.51
N PHE A 19 7.72 -7.27 -13.71
CA PHE A 19 6.53 -7.88 -13.09
C PHE A 19 5.38 -7.99 -14.10
N HIS A 20 4.52 -8.96 -13.86
CA HIS A 20 3.31 -9.17 -14.64
C HIS A 20 2.09 -8.67 -13.86
N TYR A 21 1.02 -8.25 -14.54
CA TYR A 21 -0.21 -7.76 -13.89
C TYR A 21 -0.82 -8.80 -12.94
N THR A 22 -0.63 -10.10 -13.20
CA THR A 22 -1.10 -11.18 -12.32
C THR A 22 -0.34 -11.25 -11.00
N SER A 23 0.81 -10.60 -10.91
CA SER A 23 1.60 -10.49 -9.68
C SER A 23 1.22 -9.25 -8.87
N VAL A 24 0.37 -8.36 -9.39
CA VAL A 24 -0.18 -7.23 -8.65
C VAL A 24 -1.32 -7.77 -7.78
N VAL A 25 -1.28 -7.45 -6.49
CA VAL A 25 -2.25 -7.90 -5.50
C VAL A 25 -2.84 -6.66 -4.84
N ASP A 26 -4.14 -6.69 -4.55
CA ASP A 26 -4.87 -5.58 -3.91
C ASP A 26 -4.88 -4.25 -4.70
N LEU A 27 -4.43 -4.23 -5.96
CA LEU A 27 -4.50 -3.06 -6.83
C LEU A 27 -4.75 -3.43 -8.28
N ASP A 28 -5.41 -2.54 -9.01
CA ASP A 28 -5.52 -2.61 -10.46
C ASP A 28 -4.24 -2.12 -11.13
N PHE A 29 -3.73 -2.88 -12.11
CA PHE A 29 -2.55 -2.48 -12.88
C PHE A 29 -2.72 -1.11 -13.57
N ASN A 30 -3.95 -0.71 -13.88
CA ASN A 30 -4.24 0.59 -14.52
C ASN A 30 -4.09 1.77 -13.56
N ASP A 31 -4.14 1.54 -12.24
CA ASP A 31 -3.95 2.57 -11.21
C ASP A 31 -2.48 2.77 -10.85
N LEU A 32 -1.59 1.85 -11.22
CA LEU A 32 -0.15 2.00 -11.05
C LEU A 32 0.41 3.03 -12.05
N LEU A 33 0.89 4.17 -11.54
CA LEU A 33 1.53 5.20 -12.35
C LEU A 33 3.04 5.23 -12.13
N VAL A 34 3.76 5.78 -13.11
CA VAL A 34 5.20 5.96 -13.02
C VAL A 34 5.50 7.03 -11.97
N GLY A 35 6.15 6.64 -10.88
CA GLY A 35 6.48 7.53 -9.77
C GLY A 35 5.89 7.05 -8.44
N ASP A 36 4.89 6.17 -8.49
CA ASP A 36 4.33 5.56 -7.29
C ASP A 36 5.32 4.61 -6.63
N LEU A 37 5.33 4.67 -5.29
CA LEU A 37 6.06 3.73 -4.48
C LEU A 37 5.23 2.46 -4.35
N VAL A 38 5.82 1.34 -4.74
CA VAL A 38 5.18 0.02 -4.65
C VAL A 38 6.06 -0.92 -3.85
N GLY A 39 5.43 -1.71 -3.00
CA GLY A 39 6.05 -2.82 -2.29
C GLY A 39 6.02 -4.02 -3.20
N PHE A 40 7.12 -4.76 -3.27
CA PHE A 40 7.19 -6.00 -4.04
C PHE A 40 8.13 -6.97 -3.35
N VAL A 41 7.96 -8.26 -3.67
CA VAL A 41 8.85 -9.33 -3.25
C VAL A 41 9.77 -9.68 -4.42
N LEU A 42 11.07 -9.71 -4.16
CA LEU A 42 12.07 -10.05 -5.15
C LEU A 42 12.21 -11.57 -5.23
N ASP A 43 11.80 -12.14 -6.36
CA ASP A 43 11.80 -13.58 -6.61
C ASP A 43 12.60 -13.93 -7.88
N LYS A 44 12.82 -15.21 -8.15
CA LYS A 44 13.50 -15.69 -9.36
C LYS A 44 12.59 -16.62 -10.15
N ASN A 45 12.45 -16.33 -11.44
CA ASN A 45 11.70 -17.21 -12.33
C ASN A 45 12.49 -18.49 -12.67
N GLU A 46 11.86 -19.44 -13.36
CA GLU A 46 12.46 -20.72 -13.79
C GLU A 46 13.74 -20.53 -14.64
N ASP A 47 13.83 -19.43 -15.39
CA ASP A 47 15.02 -19.01 -16.15
C ASP A 47 16.14 -18.38 -15.29
N GLY A 48 15.94 -18.25 -13.98
CA GLY A 48 16.90 -17.64 -13.05
C GLY A 48 16.95 -16.11 -13.07
N GLN A 49 16.01 -15.46 -13.76
CA GLN A 49 15.90 -14.00 -13.82
C GLN A 49 15.16 -13.45 -12.59
N PHE A 50 15.62 -12.31 -12.07
CA PHE A 50 14.95 -11.61 -10.98
C PHE A 50 13.65 -10.96 -11.47
N ILE A 51 12.55 -11.31 -10.81
CA ILE A 51 11.21 -10.79 -11.08
C ILE A 51 10.62 -10.23 -9.79
N ALA A 52 9.70 -9.29 -9.92
CA ALA A 52 8.92 -8.77 -8.80
C ALA A 52 7.58 -9.51 -8.73
N THR A 53 7.30 -10.10 -7.57
CA THR A 53 6.05 -10.78 -7.24
C THR A 53 5.35 -10.07 -6.08
N ASN A 54 4.05 -10.30 -5.92
CA ASN A 54 3.25 -9.70 -4.85
C ASN A 54 3.39 -8.17 -4.79
N VAL A 55 3.16 -7.51 -5.94
CA VAL A 55 3.29 -6.07 -6.10
C VAL A 55 2.06 -5.39 -5.51
N GLN A 56 2.26 -4.49 -4.55
CA GLN A 56 1.20 -3.75 -3.86
C GLN A 56 1.59 -2.26 -3.82
N LEU A 57 0.62 -1.35 -3.94
CA LEU A 57 0.88 0.08 -3.80
C LEU A 57 1.27 0.37 -2.35
N LEU A 58 2.45 0.93 -2.13
CA LEU A 58 2.83 1.51 -0.85
C LEU A 58 2.24 2.92 -0.85
N GLU A 59 0.93 3.00 -0.59
CA GLU A 59 0.35 4.26 -0.17
C GLU A 59 1.08 4.62 1.13
N GLU A 60 1.85 5.71 1.12
CA GLU A 60 2.40 6.26 2.36
C GLU A 60 1.19 6.55 3.24
N VAL A 61 0.89 5.63 4.17
CA VAL A 61 -0.08 5.88 5.22
C VAL A 61 0.42 7.17 5.85
N PRO A 62 -0.29 8.30 5.69
CA PRO A 62 0.18 9.51 6.30
C PRO A 62 0.22 9.18 7.79
N LEU A 63 1.39 9.36 8.41
CA LEU A 63 1.66 9.05 9.81
C LEU A 63 0.65 9.71 10.79
N VAL A 64 -0.27 10.52 10.28
CA VAL A 64 -1.40 11.17 10.93
C VAL A 64 -2.55 10.25 11.36
N ALA A 65 -2.60 8.96 11.01
CA ALA A 65 -3.63 8.06 11.53
C ALA A 65 -3.36 7.57 12.98
N ALA A 66 -2.17 7.86 13.51
CA ALA A 66 -1.85 7.68 14.92
C ALA A 66 -1.48 9.02 15.61
N GLU A 67 -1.82 10.15 14.99
CA GLU A 67 -1.77 11.46 15.64
C GLU A 67 -3.18 11.79 16.13
N ASP A 68 -3.42 11.40 17.39
CA ASP A 68 -4.38 12.01 18.30
C ASP A 68 -5.90 11.94 18.01
N PRO A 69 -6.66 11.09 18.71
CA PRO A 69 -7.92 11.54 19.28
C PRO A 69 -7.64 12.34 20.56
N GLU A 70 -6.98 13.51 20.50
CA GLU A 70 -6.97 14.41 21.66
C GLU A 70 -8.37 15.05 21.80
N PRO A 71 -8.83 15.25 23.04
CA PRO A 71 -10.20 15.06 23.48
C PRO A 71 -11.05 16.31 23.29
N GLU A 72 -12.35 16.12 23.10
CA GLU A 72 -13.34 17.18 23.31
C GLU A 72 -14.45 16.59 24.22
N VAL A 73 -14.30 16.61 25.56
CA VAL A 73 -14.44 17.70 26.54
C VAL A 73 -15.92 18.05 26.85
N GLU A 74 -16.43 17.36 27.89
CA GLU A 74 -17.23 17.85 29.06
C GLU A 74 -18.63 18.47 28.82
N PRO A 75 -19.46 18.77 29.85
CA PRO A 75 -19.70 18.18 31.18
C PRO A 75 -21.21 17.92 31.42
N GLU A 76 -21.62 16.88 32.16
CA GLU A 76 -22.86 16.99 32.96
C GLU A 76 -22.61 16.42 34.36
N GLY A 77 -22.28 17.35 35.26
CA GLY A 77 -22.55 17.13 36.66
C GLY A 77 -24.03 16.80 36.83
N LYS A 78 -24.30 15.63 37.37
CA LYS A 78 -25.42 15.49 38.28
C LYS A 78 -24.83 15.46 39.66
N LEU A 79 -24.93 16.61 40.33
CA LEU A 79 -25.06 16.62 41.77
C LEU A 79 -26.13 15.57 42.11
N ALA A 80 -25.72 14.53 42.81
CA ALA A 80 -26.61 13.78 43.67
C ALA A 80 -26.18 14.10 45.10
N ASP A 81 -26.49 15.33 45.52
CA ASP A 81 -27.03 15.53 46.85
C ASP A 81 -28.32 14.70 46.93
N ASN A 82 -28.32 13.72 47.83
CA ASN A 82 -29.45 13.25 48.65
C ASN A 82 -28.99 11.93 49.30
N GLU A 83 -28.53 11.95 50.54
CA GLU A 83 -29.40 11.79 51.72
C GLU A 83 -30.20 10.48 51.65
N GLU A 84 -29.68 9.40 52.25
CA GLU A 84 -30.12 8.89 53.57
C GLU A 84 -29.20 7.75 54.07
#